data_AF-A0A1F5GTZ7-F1
#
_entry.id   AF-A0A1F5GTZ7-F1
#
_cell.length_a   1.000
_cell.length_b   1.000
_cell.length_c   1.000
_cell.angle_alpha   90.00
_cell.angle_beta   90.00
_cell.angle_gamma   90.00
#
_symmetry.space_group_name_H-M   'P 1'
#
loop_
_entity.id
_entity.type
_entity.pdbx_description
1 polymer ?
#
loop_
_entity_poly.entity_id
_entity_poly.type
_entity_poly.pdbx_seq_one_letter_code
_entity_poly.pdbx_strand_id
1 'polypeptide(L)'
;MESFIPKVLLLGGFFYITLALIIVISSFLNNQFKSRGFLIILVIGMFFTVLTSISQITKDLEEIKLFFRNDREKIKNSTFNQFFFASQIRETLNPQDNNCVFWSWDVATKYLIQESYPLKLKTVWDIESAKKCDFVVSQFRPRPELNLTPFVTFENSFIYEIQK
;
A
#
# COMPACT_ATOMS: atom_id res chain seq x y z
N MET A 1 -5.16 8.21 -12.98
CA MET A 1 -6.43 7.88 -13.66
C MET A 1 -6.10 6.89 -14.76
N GLU A 2 -5.93 5.62 -14.41
CA GLU A 2 -5.85 4.57 -15.43
C GLU A 2 -7.25 4.43 -16.02
N SER A 3 -7.36 4.78 -17.30
CA SER A 3 -8.62 4.96 -18.00
C SER A 3 -9.51 3.73 -17.85
N PHE A 4 -10.79 3.95 -17.55
CA PHE A 4 -11.85 2.92 -17.48
C PHE A 4 -12.11 2.23 -18.84
N ILE A 5 -11.72 2.91 -19.92
CA ILE A 5 -11.97 2.58 -21.33
C ILE A 5 -11.35 1.25 -21.82
N PRO A 6 -10.08 0.89 -21.50
CA PRO A 6 -9.45 -0.35 -21.95
C PRO A 6 -10.08 -1.59 -21.30
N LYS A 7 -10.55 -1.49 -20.05
CA LYS A 7 -11.19 -2.61 -19.34
C LYS A 7 -12.55 -2.97 -19.95
N VAL A 8 -13.35 -1.97 -20.32
CA VAL A 8 -14.63 -2.16 -21.03
C VAL A 8 -14.40 -2.70 -22.44
N LEU A 9 -13.36 -2.23 -23.14
CA LEU A 9 -12.97 -2.76 -24.46
C LEU A 9 -12.46 -4.20 -24.39
N LEU A 10 -11.74 -4.59 -23.33
CA LEU A 10 -11.30 -5.97 -23.10
C LEU A 10 -12.49 -6.91 -22.87
N LEU A 11 -13.42 -6.53 -22.01
CA LEU A 11 -14.65 -7.28 -21.75
C LEU A 11 -15.53 -7.40 -23.00
N GLY A 12 -15.72 -6.29 -23.71
CA GLY A 12 -16.45 -6.25 -24.98
C GLY A 12 -15.75 -7.11 -26.05
N GLY A 13 -14.42 -7.03 -26.14
CA GLY A 13 -13.62 -7.81 -27.08
C GLY A 13 -13.78 -9.32 -26.89
N PHE A 14 -13.74 -9.80 -25.64
CA PHE A 14 -13.99 -11.21 -25.34
C PHE A 14 -15.44 -11.64 -25.65
N PHE A 15 -16.42 -10.76 -25.43
CA PHE A 15 -17.81 -11.01 -25.84
C PHE A 15 -17.94 -11.15 -27.37
N TYR A 16 -17.32 -10.28 -28.16
CA TYR A 16 -17.38 -10.38 -29.62
C TYR A 16 -16.61 -11.57 -30.17
N ILE A 17 -15.46 -11.94 -29.57
CA ILE A 17 -14.70 -13.13 -29.97
C ILE A 17 -15.49 -14.40 -29.68
N THR A 18 -16.12 -14.50 -28.50
CA THR A 18 -16.96 -15.64 -28.16
C THR A 18 -18.20 -15.70 -29.06
N LEU A 19 -18.87 -14.57 -29.32
CA LEU A 19 -20.00 -14.50 -30.26
C LEU A 19 -19.61 -14.95 -31.67
N ALA A 20 -18.46 -14.51 -32.17
CA ALA A 20 -17.95 -14.90 -33.50
C ALA A 20 -17.66 -16.40 -33.58
N LEU A 21 -17.01 -16.97 -32.56
CA LEU A 21 -16.76 -18.42 -32.45
C LEU A 21 -18.07 -19.21 -32.46
N ILE A 22 -19.10 -18.73 -31.75
CA ILE A 22 -20.42 -19.37 -31.70
C ILE A 22 -21.09 -19.37 -33.07
N ILE A 23 -21.04 -18.24 -33.79
CA ILE A 23 -21.61 -18.12 -35.14
C ILE A 23 -20.92 -19.12 -36.08
N VAL A 24 -19.59 -19.16 -36.07
CA VAL A 24 -18.79 -20.10 -36.89
C VAL A 24 -19.13 -21.55 -36.54
N ILE A 25 -19.12 -21.93 -35.26
CA ILE A 25 -19.44 -23.29 -34.81
C ILE A 25 -20.87 -23.68 -35.21
N SER A 26 -21.83 -22.75 -35.11
CA SER A 26 -23.23 -22.98 -35.51
C SER A 26 -23.40 -23.27 -37.00
N SER A 27 -22.51 -22.74 -37.85
CA SER A 27 -22.51 -22.96 -39.30
C SER A 27 -22.08 -24.39 -39.70
N PHE A 28 -21.36 -25.09 -38.84
CA PHE A 28 -20.89 -26.47 -39.07
C PHE A 28 -21.73 -27.54 -38.34
N LEU A 29 -22.71 -27.15 -37.52
CA LEU A 29 -23.59 -28.08 -36.79
C LEU A 29 -24.80 -28.51 -37.63
N ASN A 30 -25.06 -29.82 -37.68
CA ASN A 30 -26.20 -30.41 -38.37
C ASN A 30 -27.55 -29.94 -37.74
N ASN A 31 -28.60 -29.71 -38.55
CA ASN A 31 -29.84 -29.04 -38.12
C ASN A 31 -30.55 -29.70 -36.92
N GLN A 32 -30.34 -30.99 -36.67
CA GLN A 32 -30.88 -31.72 -35.51
C GLN A 32 -30.19 -31.38 -34.17
N PHE A 33 -28.93 -30.94 -34.18
CA PHE A 33 -28.15 -30.63 -32.98
C PHE A 33 -28.02 -29.12 -32.71
N LYS A 34 -28.51 -28.28 -33.63
CA LYS A 34 -28.41 -26.82 -33.52
C LYS A 34 -29.07 -26.27 -32.26
N SER A 35 -30.28 -26.71 -31.87
CA SER A 35 -30.95 -26.12 -30.71
C SER A 35 -30.31 -26.52 -29.36
N ARG A 36 -29.86 -27.78 -29.23
CA ARG A 36 -29.18 -28.25 -28.01
C ARG A 36 -27.78 -27.66 -27.87
N GLY A 37 -27.03 -27.56 -28.96
CA GLY A 37 -25.70 -26.94 -28.97
C GLY A 37 -25.77 -25.44 -28.65
N PHE A 38 -26.75 -24.72 -29.20
CA PHE A 38 -26.94 -23.30 -28.92
C PHE A 38 -27.28 -23.05 -27.45
N LEU A 39 -28.10 -23.91 -26.84
CA LEU A 39 -28.48 -23.80 -25.44
C LEU A 39 -27.30 -24.05 -24.50
N ILE A 40 -26.46 -25.06 -24.79
CA ILE A 40 -25.24 -25.34 -24.01
C ILE A 40 -24.27 -24.15 -24.08
N ILE A 41 -24.06 -23.62 -25.28
CA ILE A 41 -23.20 -22.45 -25.51
C ILE A 41 -23.73 -21.22 -24.75
N LEU A 42 -25.04 -20.96 -24.81
CA LEU A 42 -25.67 -19.85 -24.09
C LEU A 42 -25.46 -19.97 -22.58
N VAL A 43 -25.65 -21.18 -22.03
CA VAL A 43 -25.46 -21.47 -20.61
C VAL A 43 -24.00 -21.27 -20.21
N ILE A 44 -23.03 -21.76 -21.01
CA ILE A 44 -21.60 -21.56 -20.73
C ILE A 44 -21.22 -20.08 -20.81
N GLY A 45 -21.72 -19.35 -21.81
CA GLY A 45 -21.49 -17.91 -21.95
C GLY A 45 -22.08 -17.09 -20.80
N MET A 46 -23.30 -17.42 -20.36
CA MET A 46 -23.92 -16.82 -19.17
C MET A 46 -23.12 -17.12 -17.91
N PHE A 47 -22.68 -18.37 -17.74
CA PHE A 47 -21.86 -18.75 -16.60
C PHE A 47 -20.54 -17.99 -16.57
N PHE A 48 -19.85 -17.88 -17.71
CA PHE A 48 -18.58 -17.17 -17.82
C PHE A 48 -18.74 -15.66 -17.56
N THR A 49 -19.78 -15.03 -18.10
CA THR A 49 -20.08 -13.61 -17.87
C THR A 49 -20.45 -13.31 -16.42
N VAL A 50 -21.18 -14.20 -15.75
CA VAL A 50 -21.45 -14.08 -14.31
C VAL A 50 -20.15 -14.20 -13.51
N LEU A 51 -19.30 -15.17 -13.84
CA LEU A 51 -18.05 -15.42 -13.12
C LEU A 51 -17.04 -14.27 -13.28
N THR A 52 -16.90 -13.71 -14.48
CA THR A 52 -16.06 -12.54 -14.73
C THR A 52 -16.60 -11.29 -14.05
N SER A 53 -17.93 -11.09 -14.07
CA SER A 53 -18.58 -9.97 -13.38
C SER A 53 -18.36 -10.05 -11.86
N ILE A 54 -18.54 -11.23 -11.25
CA ILE A 54 -18.27 -11.44 -9.82
C ILE A 54 -16.79 -11.17 -9.50
N SER A 55 -15.86 -11.67 -10.32
CA SER A 55 -14.42 -11.47 -10.13
C SER A 55 -13.99 -10.00 -10.21
N GLN A 56 -14.62 -9.21 -11.07
CA GLN A 56 -14.36 -7.77 -11.16
C GLN A 56 -14.99 -7.00 -10.01
N ILE A 57 -16.23 -7.34 -9.64
CA ILE A 57 -16.93 -6.72 -8.52
C ILE A 57 -16.19 -6.98 -7.20
N THR A 58 -15.64 -8.18 -6.98
CA THR A 58 -14.87 -8.48 -5.76
C THR A 58 -13.54 -7.72 -5.69
N LYS A 59 -12.84 -7.55 -6.81
CA LYS A 59 -11.63 -6.71 -6.88
C LYS A 59 -11.94 -5.24 -6.62
N ASP A 60 -12.97 -4.71 -7.26
CA ASP A 60 -13.40 -3.33 -7.05
C ASP A 60 -13.91 -3.13 -5.61
N LEU A 61 -14.58 -4.13 -4.99
CA LEU A 61 -15.00 -4.08 -3.59
C LEU A 61 -13.82 -4.02 -2.60
N GLU A 62 -12.70 -4.67 -2.91
CA GLU A 62 -11.49 -4.63 -2.08
C GLU A 62 -10.81 -3.25 -2.17
N GLU A 63 -10.72 -2.68 -3.38
CA GLU A 63 -10.26 -1.30 -3.59
C GLU A 63 -11.19 -0.27 -2.95
N ILE A 64 -12.51 -0.47 -3.04
CA ILE A 64 -13.54 0.36 -2.41
C ILE A 64 -13.41 0.30 -0.89
N LYS A 65 -13.18 -0.87 -0.29
CA LYS A 65 -12.91 -1.00 1.16
C LYS A 65 -11.68 -0.20 1.59
N LEU A 66 -10.63 -0.16 0.75
CA LEU A 66 -9.45 0.66 1.01
C LEU A 66 -9.74 2.16 0.85
N PHE A 67 -10.63 2.54 -0.07
CA PHE A 67 -11.05 3.92 -0.30
C PHE A 67 -11.93 4.47 0.84
N PHE A 68 -12.86 3.66 1.37
CA PHE A 68 -13.72 4.04 2.51
C PHE A 68 -13.07 3.82 3.88
N ARG A 69 -11.81 3.35 3.91
CA ARG A 69 -11.03 3.26 5.13
C ARG A 69 -10.78 4.66 5.70
N ASN A 70 -10.93 4.81 7.02
CA ASN A 70 -10.71 6.10 7.70
C ASN A 70 -9.32 6.65 7.34
N ASP A 71 -9.21 7.95 7.06
CA ASP A 71 -7.96 8.58 6.60
C ASP A 71 -6.80 8.34 7.58
N ARG A 72 -7.12 8.22 8.88
CA ARG A 72 -6.15 7.84 9.92
C ARG A 72 -5.55 6.45 9.74
N GLU A 73 -6.34 5.47 9.27
CA GLU A 73 -5.83 4.12 8.98
C GLU A 73 -5.00 4.09 7.69
N LYS A 74 -5.39 4.85 6.66
CA LYS A 74 -4.60 4.99 5.43
C LYS A 74 -3.23 5.62 5.75
N ILE A 75 -3.22 6.70 6.53
CA ILE A 75 -2.00 7.36 7.00
C ILE A 75 -1.18 6.40 7.85
N LYS A 76 -1.78 5.70 8.82
CA LYS A 76 -1.07 4.71 9.65
C LYS A 76 -0.39 3.61 8.82
N ASN A 77 -1.06 3.09 7.80
CA ASN A 77 -0.50 2.04 6.94
C ASN A 77 0.61 2.59 6.02
N SER A 78 0.40 3.76 5.41
CA SER A 78 1.39 4.39 4.52
C SER A 78 2.62 4.92 5.26
N THR A 79 2.48 5.23 6.54
CA THR A 79 3.55 5.76 7.39
C THR A 79 4.07 4.75 8.39
N PHE A 80 3.70 3.46 8.32
CA PHE A 80 4.19 2.44 9.26
C PHE A 80 4.07 2.87 10.74
N ASN A 81 2.89 3.37 11.11
CA ASN A 81 2.55 3.72 12.50
C ASN A 81 3.40 4.85 13.13
N GLN A 82 4.09 5.68 12.33
CA GLN A 82 4.96 6.76 12.82
C GLN A 82 4.24 7.82 13.66
N PHE A 83 2.90 7.94 13.58
CA PHE A 83 2.11 8.77 14.50
C PHE A 83 2.31 8.38 15.98
N PHE A 84 2.27 7.08 16.27
CA PHE A 84 2.41 6.59 17.65
C PHE A 84 3.86 6.73 18.12
N PHE A 85 4.81 6.46 17.22
CA PHE A 85 6.22 6.67 17.51
C PHE A 85 6.54 8.15 17.77
N ALA A 86 5.93 9.08 17.03
CA ALA A 86 6.03 10.52 17.30
C ALA A 86 5.53 10.87 18.71
N SER A 87 4.47 10.20 19.20
CA SER A 87 4.02 10.40 20.59
C SER A 87 5.06 9.95 21.59
N GLN A 88 5.66 8.77 21.38
CA GLN A 88 6.73 8.30 22.25
C GLN A 88 7.94 9.24 22.24
N ILE A 89 8.31 9.79 21.08
CA ILE A 89 9.37 10.80 20.98
C ILE A 89 9.04 12.03 21.84
N ARG A 90 7.81 12.56 21.75
CA ARG A 90 7.39 13.74 22.54
C ARG A 90 7.34 13.48 24.05
N GLU A 91 7.03 12.25 24.45
CA GLU A 91 6.96 11.84 25.86
C GLU A 91 8.34 11.54 26.44
N THR A 92 9.28 11.08 25.61
CA THR A 92 10.59 10.59 26.05
C THR A 92 11.67 11.65 25.98
N LEU A 93 11.72 12.43 24.89
CA LEU A 93 12.79 13.36 24.61
C LEU A 93 12.45 14.76 25.14
N ASN A 94 13.45 15.46 25.68
CA ASN A 94 13.27 16.84 26.12
C ASN A 94 13.44 17.80 24.93
N PRO A 95 12.51 18.75 24.69
CA PRO A 95 12.64 19.72 23.61
C PRO A 95 13.87 20.62 23.65
N GLN A 96 14.56 20.73 24.79
CA GLN A 96 15.80 21.52 24.93
C GLN A 96 17.05 20.78 24.45
N ASP A 97 16.99 19.46 24.32
CA ASP A 97 18.11 18.65 23.88
C ASP A 97 18.30 18.77 22.36
N ASN A 98 19.53 18.54 21.89
CA ASN A 98 19.86 18.44 20.48
C ASN A 98 19.39 17.08 19.93
N ASN A 99 18.08 16.99 19.72
CA ASN A 99 17.42 15.80 19.19
C ASN A 99 17.54 15.74 17.67
N CYS A 100 17.98 14.59 17.17
CA CYS A 100 18.21 14.37 15.76
C CYS A 100 17.43 13.19 15.20
N VAL A 101 17.32 13.16 13.88
CA VAL A 101 16.66 12.11 13.13
C VAL A 101 17.47 11.78 11.88
N PHE A 102 17.69 10.49 11.63
CA PHE A 102 18.32 10.08 10.39
C PHE A 102 17.42 10.44 9.21
N TRP A 103 18.02 11.08 8.22
CA TRP A 103 17.30 11.46 7.03
C TRP A 103 16.89 10.23 6.21
N SER A 104 15.71 10.33 5.61
CA SER A 104 15.25 9.46 4.55
C SER A 104 14.24 10.20 3.68
N TRP A 105 14.16 9.84 2.39
CA TRP A 105 13.23 10.44 1.43
C TRP A 105 11.77 10.01 1.62
N ASP A 106 11.52 9.01 2.47
CA ASP A 106 10.21 8.39 2.59
C ASP A 106 9.19 9.31 3.31
N VAL A 107 7.91 9.08 2.99
CA VAL A 107 6.79 9.85 3.56
C VAL A 107 6.70 9.67 5.07
N ALA A 108 7.05 8.49 5.59
CA ALA A 108 6.92 8.16 6.99
C ALA A 108 7.91 8.97 7.86
N THR A 109 9.14 9.18 7.40
CA THR A 109 10.14 10.03 8.05
C THR A 109 9.70 11.49 8.09
N LYS A 110 9.17 12.03 6.98
CA LYS A 110 8.64 13.40 6.95
C LYS A 110 7.46 13.56 7.90
N TYR A 111 6.56 12.57 7.89
CA TYR A 111 5.39 12.55 8.76
C TYR A 111 5.79 12.45 10.24
N LEU A 112 6.77 11.62 10.59
CA LEU A 112 7.33 11.55 11.95
C LEU A 112 7.84 12.91 12.41
N ILE A 113 8.64 13.60 11.59
CA ILE A 113 9.21 14.92 11.94
C ILE A 113 8.08 15.93 12.19
N GLN A 114 7.07 15.95 11.32
CA GLN A 114 5.93 16.84 11.47
C GLN A 114 5.14 16.55 12.74
N GLU A 115 4.80 15.29 12.98
CA GLU A 115 4.03 14.89 14.15
C GLU A 115 4.83 15.05 15.45
N SER A 116 6.16 14.99 15.43
CA SER A 116 6.97 15.14 16.65
C SER A 116 6.91 16.55 17.27
N TYR A 117 6.30 17.54 16.62
CA TYR A 117 6.10 18.88 17.17
C TYR A 117 5.42 18.83 18.57
N PRO A 118 5.88 19.63 19.56
CA PRO A 118 6.83 20.74 19.46
C PRO A 118 8.32 20.35 19.44
N LEU A 119 8.63 19.07 19.55
CA LEU A 119 10.00 18.59 19.57
C LEU A 119 10.63 18.70 18.17
N LYS A 120 11.67 19.53 18.04
CA LYS A 120 12.34 19.79 16.77
C LYS A 120 13.43 18.75 16.55
N LEU A 121 13.18 17.82 15.62
CA LEU A 121 14.17 16.84 15.20
C LEU A 121 15.05 17.41 14.09
N LYS A 122 16.35 17.58 14.36
CA LYS A 122 17.33 17.97 13.35
C LYS A 122 17.70 16.78 12.47
N THR A 123 17.66 16.98 11.16
CA THR A 123 17.98 15.91 10.23
C THR A 123 19.50 15.70 10.12
N VAL A 124 19.95 14.44 10.19
CA VAL A 124 21.34 14.02 10.01
C VAL A 124 21.46 12.95 8.91
N TRP A 125 22.56 12.97 8.17
CA TRP A 125 22.77 12.14 6.98
C TRP A 125 23.75 11.00 7.22
N ASP A 126 24.67 11.23 8.15
CA ASP A 126 25.81 10.38 8.41
C ASP A 126 26.02 10.22 9.93
N ILE A 127 26.88 9.27 10.28
CA ILE A 127 27.16 8.90 11.67
C ILE A 127 27.93 10.01 12.41
N GLU A 128 28.80 10.78 11.74
CA GLU A 128 29.57 11.85 12.38
C GLU A 128 28.68 13.00 12.81
N SER A 129 27.70 13.34 11.96
CA SER A 129 26.65 14.31 12.26
C SER A 129 25.75 13.81 13.39
N ALA A 130 25.39 12.52 13.40
CA ALA A 130 24.59 11.91 14.46
C ALA A 130 25.29 11.95 15.83
N LYS A 131 26.62 11.80 15.87
CA LYS A 131 27.42 11.87 17.10
C LYS A 131 27.42 13.24 17.79
N LYS A 132 26.99 14.30 17.09
CA LYS A 132 26.88 15.66 17.64
C LYS A 132 25.53 15.92 18.31
N CYS A 133 24.62 14.95 18.27
CA CYS A 133 23.29 15.03 18.85
C CYS A 133 23.31 14.46 20.27
N ASP A 134 22.34 14.85 21.09
CA ASP A 134 22.14 14.24 22.41
C ASP A 134 21.37 12.93 22.24
N PHE A 135 20.32 12.97 21.41
CA PHE A 135 19.56 11.81 20.98
C PHE A 135 19.47 11.73 19.46
N VAL A 136 19.47 10.52 18.90
CA VAL A 136 19.22 10.29 17.47
C VAL A 136 18.17 9.22 17.25
N VAL A 137 17.20 9.55 16.41
CA VAL A 137 16.11 8.68 15.99
C VAL A 137 16.47 8.02 14.66
N SER A 138 16.30 6.69 14.57
CA SER A 138 16.47 5.92 13.33
C SER A 138 15.20 5.15 13.02
N GLN A 139 14.59 5.42 11.86
CA GLN A 139 13.43 4.67 11.37
C GLN A 139 13.87 3.45 10.57
N PHE A 140 13.08 2.38 10.69
CA PHE A 140 13.09 1.16 9.88
C PHE A 140 14.35 0.27 9.95
N ARG A 141 15.46 0.80 10.48
CA ARG A 141 16.71 0.05 10.60
C ARG A 141 17.47 0.39 11.88
N PRO A 142 18.05 -0.62 12.55
CA PRO A 142 19.00 -0.37 13.61
C PRO A 142 20.29 0.23 13.06
N ARG A 143 21.06 0.86 13.94
CA ARG A 143 22.34 1.53 13.64
C ARG A 143 23.48 0.90 14.44
N PRO A 144 23.92 -0.33 14.11
CA PRO A 144 25.04 -0.97 14.80
C PRO A 144 26.34 -0.14 14.70
N GLU A 145 26.47 0.72 13.68
CA GLU A 145 27.62 1.60 13.47
C GLU A 145 27.79 2.67 14.55
N LEU A 146 26.74 2.93 15.34
CA LEU A 146 26.82 3.80 16.52
C LEU A 146 27.51 3.12 17.70
N ASN A 147 27.67 1.78 17.68
CA ASN A 147 28.17 0.97 18.79
C ASN A 147 27.39 1.20 20.10
N LEU A 148 26.09 1.47 19.98
CA LEU A 148 25.17 1.75 21.09
C LEU A 148 23.96 0.85 21.00
N THR A 149 23.40 0.50 22.15
CA THR A 149 22.07 -0.13 22.22
C THR A 149 21.00 0.96 22.18
N PRO A 150 19.88 0.74 21.46
CA PRO A 150 18.76 1.68 21.48
C PRO A 150 18.25 1.89 22.92
N PHE A 151 18.07 3.14 23.30
CA PHE A 151 17.40 3.54 24.54
C PHE A 151 15.89 3.25 24.48
N VAL A 152 15.27 3.48 23.31
CA VAL A 152 13.87 3.09 23.02
C VAL A 152 13.82 2.30 21.73
N THR A 153 13.03 1.23 21.73
CA THR A 153 12.69 0.45 20.54
C THR A 153 11.16 0.40 20.40
N PHE A 154 10.66 0.80 19.25
CA PHE A 154 9.24 0.77 18.89
C PHE A 154 9.07 0.16 17.51
N GLU A 155 8.56 -1.08 17.46
CA GLU A 155 8.47 -1.86 16.23
C GLU A 155 9.85 -1.89 15.53
N ASN A 156 9.98 -1.24 14.37
CA ASN A 156 11.24 -1.12 13.62
C ASN A 156 11.87 0.27 13.72
N SER A 157 11.53 1.06 14.72
CA SER A 157 12.07 2.40 14.95
C SER A 157 12.81 2.46 16.28
N PHE A 158 13.88 3.24 16.32
CA PHE A 158 14.87 3.21 17.39
C PHE A 158 15.23 4.63 17.81
N ILE A 159 15.44 4.84 19.11
CA ILE A 159 16.01 6.06 19.67
C ILE A 159 17.31 5.68 20.36
N TYR A 160 18.39 6.37 20.04
CA TYR A 160 19.71 6.19 20.65
C TYR A 160 20.06 7.43 21.47
N GLU A 161 20.56 7.22 22.68
CA GLU A 161 21.19 8.24 23.51
C GLU A 161 22.69 8.27 23.14
N ILE A 162 23.17 9.41 22.65
CA ILE A 162 24.53 9.60 22.16
C ILE A 162 25.39 10.31 23.22
N GLN A 163 24.85 11.36 23.82
CA GLN A 163 25.50 12.16 24.86
C GLN A 163 24.57 12.23 26.07
N LYS A 164 25.16 12.33 27.26
CA LYS A 164 24.45 12.36 28.54
C LYS A 164 24.60 13.72 29.22
#